data_AF-A0ABD6EFH5-F1
#
_entry.id   AF-A0ABD6EFH5-F1
#
_cell.length_a   1.000
_cell.length_b   1.000
_cell.length_c   1.000
_cell.angle_alpha   90.00
_cell.angle_beta   90.00
_cell.angle_gamma   90.00
#
_symmetry.space_group_name_H-M   'P 1'
#
loop_
_entity.id
_entity.type
_entity.pdbx_description
1 polymer ?
#
loop_
_entity_poly.entity_id
_entity_poly.type
_entity_poly.pdbx_seq_one_letter_code
_entity_poly.pdbx_strand_id
1 'polypeptide(L)'
;MMIESIISFIRYLSPREDDDAIDRLHYIYTPNMLLAFAVLISFKQFGGRPIECMFPNKFPGSWEQYAENYCWSQDTYFVQPNVHVAQIPQDQRYSRERVLSYYKWVPFFLLFEAALFRIPSLFWRYLSLNSGIRIHEIVERAMDPCNMEEEKKQQNIDALAKHMQNALKFHRRIQKRKIEVHKTVKLLNIRYSASFISLMYLITKGLYLVNVIVQLYVLNKFLRTDGHGWYGLGVILDIMKGVEWDTSGYFPRVSLCDFEVHFPFIFVSTLF
;
A
#
# COMPACT_ATOMS: atom_id res chain seq x y z
N MET A 1 11.22 -15.90 -18.99
CA MET A 1 10.08 -15.01 -18.68
C MET A 1 10.24 -14.33 -17.33
N MET A 2 10.46 -15.04 -16.22
CA MET A 2 10.61 -14.43 -14.88
C MET A 2 11.79 -13.43 -14.77
N ILE A 3 12.94 -13.76 -15.37
CA ILE A 3 14.16 -12.92 -15.30
C ILE A 3 13.98 -11.60 -16.07
N GLU A 4 13.38 -11.64 -17.26
CA GLU A 4 13.00 -10.45 -18.03
C GLU A 4 12.04 -9.55 -17.25
N SER A 5 11.05 -10.14 -16.57
CA SER A 5 10.11 -9.42 -15.71
C SER A 5 10.80 -8.79 -14.51
N ILE A 6 11.75 -9.50 -13.89
CA ILE A 6 12.55 -9.01 -12.77
C ILE A 6 13.49 -7.89 -13.22
N ILE A 7 14.15 -8.00 -14.37
CA ILE A 7 15.02 -6.95 -14.93
C ILE A 7 14.19 -5.71 -15.29
N SER A 8 13.01 -5.89 -15.88
CA SER A 8 12.08 -4.80 -16.17
C SER A 8 11.61 -4.11 -14.88
N PHE A 9 11.34 -4.90 -13.82
CA PHE A 9 11.00 -4.38 -12.50
C PHE A 9 12.18 -3.64 -11.86
N ILE A 10 13.41 -4.15 -11.96
CA ILE A 10 14.63 -3.50 -11.47
C ILE A 10 14.92 -2.20 -12.22
N ARG A 11 14.71 -2.16 -13.55
CA ARG A 11 14.78 -0.91 -14.32
C ARG A 11 13.69 0.08 -13.94
N TYR A 12 12.50 -0.41 -13.59
CA TYR A 12 11.43 0.42 -13.03
C TYR A 12 11.78 0.98 -11.64
N LEU A 13 12.58 0.24 -10.87
CA LEU A 13 13.08 0.61 -9.54
C LEU A 13 14.30 1.53 -9.56
N SER A 14 14.94 1.70 -10.72
CA SER A 14 16.10 2.58 -10.84
C SER A 14 15.68 4.02 -10.57
N PRO A 15 16.37 4.74 -9.68
CA PRO A 15 16.14 6.17 -9.49
C PRO A 15 16.36 6.87 -10.83
N ARG A 16 15.46 7.78 -11.17
CA ARG A 16 15.69 8.68 -12.30
C ARG A 16 16.43 9.92 -11.84
N GLU A 17 17.13 10.47 -12.80
CA GLU A 17 17.95 11.67 -12.69
C GLU A 17 17.09 12.95 -12.55
N ASP A 18 15.81 12.91 -12.96
CA ASP A 18 14.87 14.03 -12.91
C ASP A 18 13.96 14.07 -11.66
N ASP A 19 14.18 13.19 -10.69
CA ASP A 19 13.31 13.04 -9.51
C ASP A 19 13.87 13.70 -8.24
N ASP A 20 12.98 14.31 -7.44
CA ASP A 20 13.32 14.81 -6.10
C ASP A 20 13.51 13.67 -5.10
N ALA A 21 14.21 13.94 -3.98
CA ALA A 21 14.33 13.00 -2.87
C ALA A 21 12.96 12.52 -2.31
N ILE A 22 11.98 13.43 -2.27
CA ILE A 22 10.61 13.13 -1.82
C ILE A 22 9.91 12.19 -2.81
N ASP A 23 10.14 12.36 -4.11
CA ASP A 23 9.55 11.46 -5.11
C ASP A 23 10.12 10.06 -4.93
N ARG A 24 11.44 9.94 -4.79
CA ARG A 24 12.12 8.66 -4.54
C ARG A 24 11.59 7.97 -3.29
N LEU A 25 11.25 8.72 -2.23
CA LEU A 25 10.59 8.18 -1.04
C LEU A 25 9.25 7.52 -1.39
N HIS A 26 8.41 8.20 -2.17
CA HIS A 26 7.07 7.71 -2.49
C HIS A 26 7.02 6.58 -3.52
N TYR A 27 7.82 6.61 -4.59
CA TYR A 27 7.70 5.60 -5.65
C TYR A 27 8.72 4.45 -5.53
N ILE A 28 9.86 4.66 -4.86
CA ILE A 28 10.88 3.61 -4.63
C ILE A 28 10.77 3.10 -3.20
N TYR A 29 11.18 3.90 -2.21
CA TYR A 29 11.52 3.37 -0.89
C TYR A 29 10.31 2.80 -0.15
N THR A 30 9.25 3.59 0.01
CA THR A 30 8.02 3.19 0.72
C THR A 30 7.36 1.94 0.12
N PRO A 31 7.01 1.88 -1.18
CA PRO A 31 6.32 0.72 -1.74
C PRO A 31 7.20 -0.53 -1.76
N ASN A 32 8.53 -0.41 -1.90
CA ASN A 32 9.42 -1.57 -1.82
C ASN A 32 9.55 -2.12 -0.41
N MET A 33 9.60 -1.24 0.59
CA MET A 33 9.58 -1.65 1.99
C MET A 33 8.27 -2.37 2.33
N LEU A 34 7.13 -1.82 1.91
CA LEU A 34 5.82 -2.45 2.08
C LEU A 34 5.74 -3.81 1.37
N LEU A 35 6.27 -3.91 0.15
CA LEU A 35 6.32 -5.16 -0.60
C LEU A 35 7.19 -6.21 0.10
N ALA A 36 8.35 -5.81 0.63
CA ALA A 36 9.23 -6.71 1.38
C ALA A 36 8.54 -7.25 2.64
N PHE A 37 7.85 -6.39 3.41
CA PHE A 37 7.07 -6.82 4.56
C PHE A 37 5.88 -7.70 4.17
N ALA A 38 5.18 -7.39 3.08
CA ALA A 38 4.09 -8.23 2.58
C ALA A 38 4.57 -9.65 2.25
N VAL A 39 5.74 -9.78 1.60
CA VAL A 39 6.36 -11.07 1.30
C VAL A 39 6.79 -11.79 2.58
N LEU A 40 7.43 -11.09 3.51
CA LEU A 40 7.89 -11.68 4.78
C LEU A 40 6.72 -12.23 5.62
N ILE A 41 5.64 -11.45 5.75
CA ILE A 41 4.46 -11.89 6.50
C ILE A 41 3.76 -13.03 5.77
N SER A 42 3.62 -12.94 4.44
CA SER A 42 3.02 -14.02 3.62
C SER A 42 3.80 -15.33 3.80
N PHE A 43 5.12 -15.29 3.84
CA PHE A 43 5.94 -16.48 4.05
C PHE A 43 5.60 -17.16 5.39
N LYS A 44 5.46 -16.39 6.46
CA LYS A 44 5.06 -16.94 7.77
C LYS A 44 3.62 -17.44 7.80
N GLN A 45 2.71 -16.74 7.10
CA GLN A 45 1.27 -17.00 7.15
C GLN A 45 0.84 -18.20 6.27
N PHE A 46 1.50 -18.42 5.13
CA PHE A 46 1.18 -19.52 4.21
C PHE A 46 2.17 -20.69 4.30
N GLY A 47 3.41 -20.44 4.73
CA GLY A 47 4.45 -21.47 4.85
C GLY A 47 4.58 -22.10 6.24
N GLY A 48 3.88 -21.57 7.24
CA GLY A 48 3.92 -22.05 8.63
C GLY A 48 2.53 -22.31 9.21
N ARG A 49 2.45 -22.48 10.53
CA ARG A 49 1.18 -22.50 11.28
C ARG A 49 0.85 -21.06 11.71
N PRO A 50 -0.15 -20.40 11.11
CA PRO A 50 -0.44 -18.98 11.40
C PRO A 50 -1.06 -18.78 12.79
N ILE A 51 -1.72 -19.82 13.34
CA ILE A 51 -2.32 -19.85 14.66
C ILE A 51 -2.07 -21.22 15.29
N GLU A 52 -1.84 -21.24 16.60
CA GLU A 52 -1.73 -22.46 17.40
C GLU A 52 -2.88 -22.47 18.41
N CYS A 53 -3.67 -23.54 18.41
CA CYS A 53 -4.84 -23.65 19.26
C CYS A 53 -4.51 -24.48 20.51
N MET A 54 -4.89 -24.00 21.70
CA MET A 54 -4.78 -24.80 22.91
C MET A 54 -5.89 -25.86 22.92
N PHE A 55 -5.52 -27.12 22.67
CA PHE A 55 -6.46 -28.24 22.58
C PHE A 55 -6.26 -29.25 23.73
N PRO A 56 -7.31 -29.91 24.23
CA PRO A 56 -7.16 -30.95 25.24
C PRO A 56 -6.35 -32.14 24.70
N ASN A 57 -5.39 -32.64 25.49
CA ASN A 57 -4.47 -33.74 25.14
C ASN A 57 -5.12 -35.09 24.75
N LYS A 58 -6.45 -35.19 24.80
CA LYS A 58 -7.19 -36.44 24.51
C LYS A 58 -7.46 -36.67 23.03
N PHE A 59 -7.29 -35.66 22.18
CA PHE A 59 -7.58 -35.76 20.76
C PHE A 59 -6.33 -36.04 19.92
N PRO A 60 -6.46 -36.75 18.79
CA PRO A 60 -5.34 -37.01 17.91
C PRO A 60 -4.92 -35.73 17.16
N GLY A 61 -3.62 -35.61 16.85
CA GLY A 61 -3.06 -34.39 16.25
C GLY A 61 -3.62 -34.00 14.86
N SER A 62 -4.33 -34.90 14.17
CA SER A 62 -5.06 -34.54 12.96
C SER A 62 -6.24 -33.59 13.22
N TRP A 63 -6.89 -33.71 14.38
CA TRP A 63 -7.96 -32.81 14.79
C TRP A 63 -7.44 -31.44 15.23
N GLU A 64 -6.23 -31.40 15.82
CA GLU A 64 -5.53 -30.16 16.13
C GLU A 64 -5.28 -29.33 14.85
N GLN A 65 -4.69 -29.95 13.82
CA GLN A 65 -4.47 -29.29 12.53
C GLN A 65 -5.78 -28.86 11.85
N TYR A 66 -6.85 -29.64 11.98
CA TYR A 66 -8.16 -29.25 11.46
C TYR A 66 -8.72 -28.04 12.21
N ALA A 67 -8.64 -28.03 13.54
CA ALA A 67 -9.11 -26.93 14.38
C ALA A 67 -8.30 -25.65 14.14
N GLU A 68 -6.98 -25.75 14.02
CA GLU A 68 -6.09 -24.62 13.66
C GLU A 68 -6.51 -24.00 12.32
N ASN A 69 -6.70 -24.83 11.28
CA ASN A 69 -7.12 -24.36 9.97
C ASN A 69 -8.55 -23.79 9.98
N TYR A 70 -9.46 -24.40 10.74
CA TYR A 70 -10.83 -23.92 10.91
C TYR A 70 -10.85 -22.55 11.59
N CYS A 71 -10.15 -22.40 12.71
CA CYS A 71 -10.07 -21.14 13.45
C CYS A 71 -9.29 -20.06 12.71
N TRP A 72 -8.34 -20.44 11.85
CA TRP A 72 -7.72 -19.50 10.93
C TRP A 72 -8.66 -19.02 9.82
N SER A 73 -9.50 -19.92 9.29
CA SER A 73 -10.49 -19.55 8.27
C SER A 73 -11.61 -18.70 8.86
N GLN A 74 -12.13 -19.03 10.03
CA GLN A 74 -13.24 -18.35 10.70
C GLN A 74 -12.78 -17.14 11.51
N ASP A 75 -13.65 -16.12 11.62
CA ASP A 75 -13.32 -14.94 12.43
C ASP A 75 -13.08 -15.32 13.90
N THR A 76 -12.07 -14.70 14.51
CA THR A 76 -11.76 -14.87 15.95
C THR A 76 -12.11 -13.59 16.69
N TYR A 77 -12.32 -13.67 17.99
CA TYR A 77 -12.68 -12.52 18.81
C TYR A 77 -11.80 -12.40 20.05
N PHE A 78 -11.63 -11.17 20.53
CA PHE A 78 -10.90 -10.87 21.76
C PHE A 78 -11.84 -10.67 22.93
N VAL A 79 -11.48 -11.24 24.08
CA VAL A 79 -12.11 -10.99 25.37
C VAL A 79 -11.00 -10.75 26.39
N GLN A 80 -11.20 -9.74 27.24
CA GLN A 80 -10.26 -9.45 28.32
C GLN A 80 -10.15 -10.65 29.28
N PRO A 81 -8.95 -11.00 29.77
CA PRO A 81 -8.76 -12.19 30.61
C PRO A 81 -9.62 -12.22 31.89
N ASN A 82 -10.01 -11.04 32.41
CA ASN A 82 -10.82 -10.91 33.62
C ASN A 82 -12.31 -11.24 33.42
N VAL A 83 -12.77 -11.41 32.18
CA VAL A 83 -14.19 -11.66 31.86
C VAL A 83 -14.36 -13.11 31.40
N HIS A 84 -15.22 -13.85 32.10
CA HIS A 84 -15.54 -15.22 31.71
C HIS A 84 -16.43 -15.25 30.46
N VAL A 85 -15.98 -15.96 29.42
CA VAL A 85 -16.68 -16.11 28.14
C VAL A 85 -18.11 -16.64 28.29
N ALA A 86 -18.37 -17.47 29.32
CA ALA A 86 -19.69 -18.01 29.63
C ALA A 86 -20.74 -16.95 29.99
N GLN A 87 -20.31 -15.77 30.44
CA GLN A 87 -21.21 -14.66 30.81
C GLN A 87 -21.62 -13.82 29.59
N ILE A 88 -20.97 -14.01 28.43
CA ILE A 88 -21.23 -13.24 27.23
C ILE A 88 -22.16 -14.05 26.31
N PRO A 89 -23.34 -13.51 25.96
CA PRO A 89 -24.24 -14.10 24.98
C PRO A 89 -23.52 -14.39 23.65
N GLN A 90 -23.83 -15.52 23.01
CA GLN A 90 -23.10 -15.99 21.82
C GLN A 90 -23.21 -15.00 20.64
N ASP A 91 -24.35 -14.32 20.51
CA ASP A 91 -24.60 -13.24 19.56
C ASP A 91 -23.70 -12.01 19.79
N GLN A 92 -23.25 -11.77 21.02
CA GLN A 92 -22.41 -10.63 21.39
C GLN A 92 -20.91 -10.94 21.36
N ARG A 93 -20.51 -12.23 21.29
CA ARG A 93 -19.08 -12.62 21.19
C ARG A 93 -18.46 -12.13 19.89
N TYR A 94 -19.20 -12.28 18.78
CA TYR A 94 -18.81 -11.81 17.45
C TYR A 94 -19.23 -10.37 17.18
N SER A 95 -19.37 -9.56 18.23
CA SER A 95 -19.63 -8.14 18.07
C SER A 95 -18.52 -7.49 17.25
N ARG A 96 -18.90 -6.51 16.43
CA ARG A 96 -18.01 -5.80 15.52
C ARG A 96 -16.74 -5.34 16.24
N GLU A 97 -16.81 -4.89 17.49
CA GLU A 97 -15.68 -4.35 18.24
C GLU A 97 -14.67 -5.41 18.72
N ARG A 98 -15.10 -6.66 18.89
CA ARG A 98 -14.26 -7.75 19.43
C ARG A 98 -13.62 -8.61 18.36
N VAL A 99 -14.19 -8.61 17.15
CA VAL A 99 -13.74 -9.46 16.04
C VAL A 99 -12.41 -8.96 15.44
N LEU A 100 -11.48 -9.91 15.28
CA LEU A 100 -10.10 -9.73 14.82
C LEU A 100 -9.89 -10.31 13.41
N SER A 101 -10.41 -9.65 12.38
CA SER A 101 -10.21 -10.10 11.00
C SER A 101 -8.93 -9.56 10.35
N TYR A 102 -8.36 -8.47 10.85
CA TYR A 102 -7.27 -7.74 10.16
C TYR A 102 -5.98 -8.56 10.01
N TYR A 103 -5.63 -9.44 10.96
CA TYR A 103 -4.43 -10.27 10.91
C TYR A 103 -4.32 -11.13 9.64
N LYS A 104 -5.45 -11.62 9.13
CA LYS A 104 -5.50 -12.43 7.91
C LYS A 104 -5.24 -11.60 6.66
N TRP A 105 -5.70 -10.35 6.66
CA TRP A 105 -5.69 -9.48 5.49
C TRP A 105 -4.47 -8.57 5.40
N VAL A 106 -3.61 -8.50 6.43
CA VAL A 106 -2.41 -7.64 6.46
C VAL A 106 -1.55 -7.76 5.19
N PRO A 107 -1.19 -8.97 4.69
CA PRO A 107 -0.31 -9.06 3.53
C PRO A 107 -0.94 -8.44 2.26
N PHE A 108 -2.23 -8.68 2.04
CA PHE A 108 -2.97 -8.11 0.91
C PHE A 108 -3.14 -6.61 1.04
N PHE A 109 -3.36 -6.13 2.27
CA PHE A 109 -3.45 -4.72 2.58
C PHE A 109 -2.14 -3.99 2.28
N LEU A 110 -0.99 -4.53 2.70
CA LEU A 110 0.32 -3.95 2.40
C LEU A 110 0.61 -3.90 0.89
N LEU A 111 0.19 -4.91 0.13
CA LEU A 111 0.30 -4.91 -1.34
C LEU A 111 -0.56 -3.80 -1.97
N PHE A 112 -1.78 -3.61 -1.45
CA PHE A 112 -2.68 -2.55 -1.89
C PHE A 112 -2.11 -1.16 -1.59
N GLU A 113 -1.58 -0.93 -0.38
CA GLU A 113 -0.90 0.33 -0.03
C GLU A 113 0.31 0.58 -0.95
N ALA A 114 1.16 -0.44 -1.16
CA ALA A 114 2.32 -0.34 -2.04
C ALA A 114 1.93 0.03 -3.48
N ALA A 115 0.82 -0.52 -3.99
CA ALA A 115 0.31 -0.19 -5.32
C ALA A 115 -0.15 1.27 -5.40
N LEU A 116 -0.93 1.73 -4.41
CA LEU A 116 -1.43 3.10 -4.36
C LEU A 116 -0.30 4.15 -4.26
N PHE A 117 0.76 3.89 -3.49
CA PHE A 117 1.95 4.76 -3.45
C PHE A 117 2.64 4.93 -4.82
N ARG A 118 2.51 3.95 -5.73
CA ARG A 118 3.07 4.03 -7.08
C ARG A 118 2.19 4.81 -8.06
N ILE A 119 0.88 4.92 -7.83
CA ILE A 119 -0.07 5.53 -8.78
C ILE A 119 0.29 6.97 -9.16
N PRO A 120 0.64 7.89 -8.23
CA PRO A 120 0.94 9.27 -8.62
C PRO A 120 2.16 9.37 -9.55
N SER A 121 3.17 8.51 -9.37
CA SER A 121 4.36 8.47 -10.23
C SER A 121 4.03 7.95 -11.64
N LEU A 122 3.13 6.98 -11.75
CA LEU A 122 2.62 6.49 -13.04
C LEU A 122 1.79 7.57 -13.75
N PHE A 123 1.00 8.33 -12.99
CA PHE A 123 0.23 9.45 -13.50
C PHE A 123 1.12 10.55 -14.06
N TRP A 124 2.19 10.93 -13.35
CA TRP A 124 3.22 11.86 -13.85
C TRP A 124 3.87 11.35 -15.13
N ARG A 125 4.24 10.07 -15.19
CA ARG A 125 4.85 9.48 -16.40
C ARG A 125 3.90 9.53 -17.59
N TYR A 126 2.64 9.19 -17.39
CA TYR A 126 1.64 9.22 -18.46
C TYR A 126 1.42 10.65 -18.99
N LEU A 127 1.35 11.64 -18.10
CA LEU A 127 1.13 13.03 -18.48
C LEU A 127 2.36 13.71 -19.09
N SER A 128 3.57 13.42 -18.57
CA SER A 128 4.82 13.97 -19.09
C SER A 128 5.09 13.50 -20.52
N LEU A 129 4.84 12.22 -20.83
CA LEU A 129 4.92 11.69 -22.21
C LEU A 129 3.97 12.41 -23.17
N ASN A 130 2.79 12.74 -22.66
CA ASN A 130 1.71 13.40 -23.40
C ASN A 130 1.92 14.91 -23.62
N SER A 131 2.94 15.50 -22.99
CA SER A 131 3.25 16.94 -23.04
C SER A 131 4.07 17.35 -24.28
N GLY A 132 4.70 16.38 -24.95
CA GLY A 132 5.58 16.62 -26.10
C GLY A 132 6.98 17.12 -25.74
N ILE A 133 7.27 17.41 -24.45
CA ILE A 133 8.61 17.76 -23.95
C ILE A 133 9.08 16.65 -23.02
N ARG A 134 10.08 15.88 -23.44
CA ARG A 134 10.68 14.80 -22.63
C ARG A 134 11.72 15.38 -21.66
N ILE A 135 11.28 15.86 -20.50
CA ILE A 135 12.16 16.47 -19.48
C ILE A 135 13.24 15.50 -19.02
N HIS A 136 12.86 14.24 -18.79
CA HIS A 136 13.79 13.18 -18.42
C HIS A 136 15.01 13.10 -19.37
N GLU A 137 14.78 13.11 -20.68
CA GLU A 137 15.85 13.05 -21.70
C GLU A 137 16.71 14.33 -21.72
N ILE A 138 16.12 15.49 -21.39
CA ILE A 138 16.87 16.75 -21.30
C ILE A 138 17.83 16.70 -20.11
N VAL A 139 17.34 16.25 -18.95
CA VAL A 139 18.13 16.14 -17.72
C VAL A 139 19.22 15.08 -17.89
N GLU A 140 18.87 13.91 -18.42
CA GLU A 140 19.81 12.81 -18.69
C GLU A 140 20.95 13.25 -19.61
N ARG A 141 20.65 13.92 -20.73
CA ARG A 141 21.70 14.45 -21.63
C ARG A 141 22.52 15.59 -21.04
N ALA A 142 21.91 16.40 -20.18
CA ALA A 142 22.61 17.49 -19.50
C ALA A 142 23.59 16.95 -18.43
N MET A 143 23.25 15.84 -17.77
CA MET A 143 24.07 15.20 -16.74
C MET A 143 24.96 14.07 -17.26
N ASP A 144 24.98 13.83 -18.58
CA ASP A 144 25.82 12.81 -19.20
C ASP A 144 27.32 13.05 -18.85
N PRO A 145 28.02 12.07 -18.24
CA PRO A 145 29.44 12.19 -17.92
C PRO A 145 30.33 12.40 -19.15
N CYS A 146 29.85 12.08 -20.36
CA CYS A 146 30.57 12.33 -21.61
C CYS A 146 30.65 13.82 -21.98
N ASN A 147 29.91 14.71 -21.28
CA ASN A 147 29.97 16.16 -21.47
C ASN A 147 31.33 16.78 -21.05
N MET A 148 32.25 15.97 -20.50
CA MET A 148 33.64 16.37 -20.27
C MET A 148 34.42 16.56 -21.58
N GLU A 149 34.02 15.88 -22.66
CA GLU A 149 34.60 16.05 -23.99
C GLU A 149 33.88 17.21 -24.72
N GLU A 150 34.64 18.22 -25.16
CA GLU A 150 34.07 19.43 -25.76
C GLU A 150 33.27 19.15 -27.04
N GLU A 151 33.69 18.14 -27.82
CA GLU A 151 32.99 17.73 -29.05
C GLU A 151 31.60 17.12 -28.75
N LYS A 152 31.51 16.18 -27.81
CA LYS A 152 30.24 15.56 -27.39
C LYS A 152 29.33 16.55 -26.68
N LYS A 153 29.90 17.43 -25.85
CA LYS A 153 29.19 18.52 -25.20
C LYS A 153 28.54 19.45 -26.22
N GLN A 154 29.26 19.86 -27.27
CA GLN A 154 28.70 20.71 -28.31
C GLN A 154 27.57 20.01 -29.07
N GLN A 155 27.72 18.72 -29.39
CA GLN A 155 26.66 17.91 -30.01
C GLN A 155 25.41 17.80 -29.12
N ASN A 156 25.60 17.58 -27.81
CA ASN A 156 24.52 17.52 -26.83
C ASN A 156 23.81 18.87 -26.68
N ILE A 157 24.55 19.98 -26.62
CA ILE A 157 23.99 21.34 -26.60
C ILE A 157 23.15 21.60 -27.85
N ASP A 158 23.66 21.27 -29.04
CA ASP A 158 22.95 21.47 -30.30
C ASP A 158 21.66 20.63 -30.37
N ALA A 159 21.72 19.38 -29.91
CA ALA A 159 20.56 18.50 -29.81
C ALA A 159 19.50 19.05 -28.84
N LEU A 160 19.91 19.51 -27.65
CA LEU A 160 19.04 20.10 -26.64
C LEU A 160 18.43 21.42 -27.11
N ALA A 161 19.23 22.28 -27.74
CA ALA A 161 18.78 23.55 -28.31
C ALA A 161 17.75 23.33 -29.42
N LYS A 162 17.98 22.35 -30.31
CA LYS A 162 17.01 21.97 -31.35
C LYS A 162 15.71 21.43 -30.76
N HIS A 163 15.80 20.60 -29.73
CA HIS A 163 14.62 20.08 -29.02
C HIS A 163 13.80 21.21 -28.37
N MET A 164 14.45 22.09 -27.60
CA MET A 164 13.81 23.27 -26.99
C MET A 164 13.19 24.20 -28.03
N GLN A 165 13.91 24.47 -29.13
CA GLN A 165 13.39 25.35 -30.19
C GLN A 165 12.15 24.77 -30.86
N ASN A 166 12.12 23.45 -31.10
CA ASN A 166 10.97 22.76 -31.65
C ASN A 166 9.77 22.78 -30.68
N ALA A 167 10.03 22.54 -29.39
CA ALA A 167 9.01 22.62 -28.34
C ALA A 167 8.40 24.03 -28.23
N LEU A 168 9.22 25.08 -28.18
CA LEU A 168 8.76 26.47 -28.13
C LEU A 168 8.00 26.87 -29.40
N LYS A 169 8.45 26.43 -30.59
CA LYS A 169 7.73 26.65 -31.86
C LYS A 169 6.36 25.97 -31.84
N PHE A 170 6.26 24.76 -31.30
CA PHE A 170 5.00 24.02 -31.14
C PHE A 170 4.03 24.78 -30.22
N HIS A 171 4.47 25.19 -29.03
CA HIS A 171 3.67 26.00 -28.10
C HIS A 171 3.22 27.33 -28.72
N ARG A 172 4.11 28.04 -29.42
CA ARG A 172 3.77 29.31 -30.08
C ARG A 172 2.72 29.12 -31.19
N ARG A 173 2.76 28.01 -31.94
CA ARG A 173 1.74 27.68 -32.96
C ARG A 173 0.38 27.40 -32.33
N ILE A 174 0.37 26.66 -31.22
CA ILE A 174 -0.85 26.37 -30.45
C ILE A 174 -1.48 27.65 -29.91
N GLN A 175 -0.67 28.51 -29.28
CA GLN A 175 -1.14 29.78 -28.71
C GLN A 175 -1.69 30.72 -29.80
N LYS A 176 -1.03 30.81 -30.97
CA LYS A 176 -1.51 31.62 -32.11
C LYS A 176 -2.83 31.12 -32.68
N ARG A 177 -3.06 29.81 -32.72
CA ARG A 177 -4.29 29.23 -33.27
C ARG A 177 -5.48 29.30 -32.31
N LYS A 178 -5.31 29.79 -31.07
CA LYS A 178 -6.36 29.86 -30.02
C LYS A 178 -7.26 28.62 -30.02
N ILE A 179 -6.64 27.43 -30.04
CA ILE A 179 -7.37 26.18 -30.17
C ILE A 179 -8.07 25.90 -28.83
N GLU A 180 -9.34 26.26 -28.73
CA GLU A 180 -10.21 25.82 -27.64
C GLU A 180 -10.85 24.49 -28.04
N VAL A 181 -10.24 23.38 -27.64
CA VAL A 181 -10.71 22.03 -27.99
C VAL A 181 -12.00 21.68 -27.22
N HIS A 182 -12.11 22.13 -25.97
CA HIS A 182 -13.28 21.85 -25.12
C HIS A 182 -13.90 23.14 -24.55
N LYS A 183 -15.15 23.43 -24.94
CA LYS A 183 -15.94 24.57 -24.45
C LYS A 183 -16.52 24.35 -23.04
N THR A 184 -16.78 23.09 -22.66
CA THR A 184 -17.39 22.72 -21.37
C THR A 184 -16.37 22.45 -20.28
N VAL A 185 -15.26 21.78 -20.59
CA VAL A 185 -14.23 21.43 -19.60
C VAL A 185 -12.94 22.20 -19.89
N LYS A 186 -12.87 23.45 -19.41
CA LYS A 186 -11.70 24.33 -19.59
C LYS A 186 -10.40 23.73 -19.01
N LEU A 187 -10.49 22.85 -18.01
CA LEU A 187 -9.34 22.14 -17.43
C LEU A 187 -8.58 21.30 -18.48
N LEU A 188 -9.28 20.71 -19.45
CA LEU A 188 -8.65 19.89 -20.49
C LEU A 188 -7.91 20.73 -21.56
N ASN A 189 -8.22 22.04 -21.68
CA ASN A 189 -7.46 22.97 -22.52
C ASN A 189 -6.10 23.36 -21.90
N ILE A 190 -5.86 23.10 -20.60
CA ILE A 190 -4.60 23.40 -19.92
C ILE A 190 -3.41 22.63 -20.55
N ARG A 191 -3.68 21.50 -21.21
CA ARG A 191 -2.70 20.70 -21.98
C ARG A 191 -1.96 21.49 -23.05
N TYR A 192 -2.57 22.56 -23.53
CA TYR A 192 -2.06 23.41 -24.62
C TYR A 192 -1.40 24.71 -24.10
N SER A 193 -1.32 24.88 -22.78
CA SER A 193 -0.71 26.06 -22.14
C SER A 193 0.81 25.90 -21.97
N ALA A 194 1.54 27.02 -21.97
CA ALA A 194 2.97 27.07 -21.64
C ALA A 194 3.26 26.64 -20.18
N SER A 195 2.29 26.81 -19.28
CA SER A 195 2.39 26.42 -17.86
C SER A 195 1.98 24.98 -17.57
N PHE A 196 1.67 24.17 -18.60
CA PHE A 196 1.15 22.81 -18.44
C PHE A 196 2.03 21.93 -17.56
N ILE A 197 3.33 21.88 -17.87
CA ILE A 197 4.29 20.99 -17.20
C ILE A 197 4.38 21.34 -15.70
N SER A 198 4.60 22.61 -15.39
CA SER A 198 4.72 23.08 -14.00
C SER A 198 3.45 22.83 -13.20
N LEU A 199 2.28 23.03 -13.81
CA LEU A 199 1.00 22.74 -13.15
C LEU A 199 0.79 21.24 -12.95
N MET A 200 1.12 20.39 -13.93
CA MET A 200 1.02 18.93 -13.77
C MET A 200 1.98 18.42 -12.70
N TYR A 201 3.16 19.04 -12.56
CA TYR A 201 4.11 18.72 -11.50
C TYR A 201 3.52 19.05 -10.13
N LEU A 202 2.98 20.26 -9.95
CA LEU A 202 2.32 20.66 -8.71
C LEU A 202 1.11 19.76 -8.38
N ILE A 203 0.32 19.37 -9.39
CA ILE A 203 -0.79 18.42 -9.20
C ILE A 203 -0.27 17.06 -8.74
N THR A 204 0.82 16.57 -9.32
CA THR A 204 1.44 15.30 -8.91
C THR A 204 1.90 15.37 -7.46
N LYS A 205 2.53 16.48 -7.04
CA LYS A 205 2.90 16.69 -5.64
C LYS A 205 1.68 16.75 -4.71
N GLY A 206 0.61 17.41 -5.15
CA GLY A 206 -0.67 17.40 -4.46
C GLY A 206 -1.24 15.98 -4.32
N LEU A 207 -1.15 15.16 -5.37
CA LEU A 207 -1.57 13.75 -5.35
C LEU A 207 -0.74 12.92 -4.38
N TYR A 208 0.57 13.15 -4.25
CA TYR A 208 1.38 12.48 -3.22
C TYR A 208 0.89 12.83 -1.82
N LEU A 209 0.64 14.11 -1.54
CA LEU A 209 0.14 14.56 -0.24
C LEU A 209 -1.24 13.96 0.08
N VAL A 210 -2.17 14.00 -0.88
CA VAL A 210 -3.50 13.39 -0.74
C VAL A 210 -3.37 11.88 -0.53
N ASN A 211 -2.48 11.20 -1.27
CA ASN A 211 -2.24 9.78 -1.09
C ASN A 211 -1.75 9.49 0.33
N VAL A 212 -0.79 10.24 0.87
CA VAL A 212 -0.35 10.05 2.27
C VAL A 212 -1.51 10.16 3.24
N ILE A 213 -2.34 11.20 3.12
CA ILE A 213 -3.49 11.41 4.02
C ILE A 213 -4.50 10.25 3.90
N VAL A 214 -4.80 9.80 2.68
CA VAL A 214 -5.72 8.69 2.44
C VAL A 214 -5.17 7.39 3.00
N GLN A 215 -3.90 7.07 2.76
CA GLN A 215 -3.24 5.88 3.32
C GLN A 215 -3.28 5.89 4.84
N LEU A 216 -2.97 7.03 5.45
CA LEU A 216 -3.01 7.22 6.89
C LEU A 216 -4.41 6.93 7.47
N TYR A 217 -5.44 7.44 6.80
CA TYR A 217 -6.84 7.21 7.17
C TYR A 217 -7.26 5.75 6.99
N VAL A 218 -6.91 5.15 5.85
CA VAL A 218 -7.25 3.77 5.50
C VAL A 218 -6.58 2.80 6.47
N LEU A 219 -5.31 3.02 6.82
CA LEU A 219 -4.57 2.23 7.81
C LEU A 219 -5.22 2.31 9.20
N ASN A 220 -5.60 3.51 9.66
CA ASN A 220 -6.27 3.69 10.95
C ASN A 220 -7.59 2.91 11.02
N LYS A 221 -8.39 3.01 9.96
CA LYS A 221 -9.66 2.30 9.83
C LYS A 221 -9.48 0.79 9.71
N PHE A 222 -8.42 0.33 9.04
CA PHE A 222 -8.09 -1.09 8.90
C PHE A 222 -7.67 -1.72 10.24
N LEU A 223 -6.83 -1.02 11.01
CA LEU A 223 -6.40 -1.44 12.35
C LEU A 223 -7.43 -1.14 13.45
N ARG A 224 -8.49 -0.39 13.11
CA ARG A 224 -9.62 -0.07 13.97
C ARG A 224 -9.21 0.71 15.23
N THR A 225 -8.17 1.54 15.09
CA THR A 225 -7.63 2.42 16.14
C THR A 225 -8.32 3.78 16.18
N ASP A 226 -9.40 3.97 15.42
CA ASP A 226 -10.15 5.23 15.24
C ASP A 226 -10.56 5.91 16.56
N GLY A 227 -10.80 5.13 17.62
CA GLY A 227 -11.26 5.62 18.93
C GLY A 227 -10.15 6.11 19.89
N HIS A 228 -8.88 5.83 19.62
CA HIS A 228 -7.75 6.10 20.54
C HIS A 228 -6.86 7.29 20.14
N GLY A 229 -7.37 8.18 19.27
CA GLY A 229 -6.68 9.41 18.87
C GLY A 229 -6.05 9.36 17.47
N TRP A 230 -5.30 10.41 17.13
CA TRP A 230 -4.76 10.57 15.76
C TRP A 230 -3.73 9.48 15.45
N TYR A 231 -4.00 8.68 14.41
CA TYR A 231 -3.05 7.75 13.81
C TYR A 231 -2.45 6.71 14.77
N GLY A 232 -3.22 6.29 15.78
CA GLY A 232 -2.73 5.33 16.76
C GLY A 232 -1.58 5.86 17.65
N LEU A 233 -1.32 7.17 17.66
CA LEU A 233 -0.37 7.78 18.60
C LEU A 233 -0.78 7.52 20.05
N GLY A 234 -2.08 7.44 20.34
CA GLY A 234 -2.56 7.01 21.66
C GLY A 234 -2.08 5.62 22.03
N VAL A 235 -2.18 4.66 21.10
CA VAL A 235 -1.68 3.29 21.30
C VAL A 235 -0.16 3.27 21.55
N ILE A 236 0.61 4.07 20.82
CA ILE A 236 2.07 4.18 21.05
C ILE A 236 2.36 4.76 22.44
N LEU A 237 1.63 5.81 22.85
CA LEU A 237 1.78 6.41 24.18
C LEU A 237 1.42 5.42 25.28
N ASP A 238 0.39 4.59 25.08
CA ASP A 238 -0.02 3.58 26.06
C ASP A 238 1.02 2.47 26.17
N ILE A 239 1.62 2.05 25.04
CA ILE A 239 2.76 1.12 25.03
C ILE A 239 3.97 1.74 25.76
N MET A 240 4.27 3.02 25.53
CA MET A 240 5.36 3.71 26.23
C MET A 240 5.11 3.86 27.73
N LYS A 241 3.85 3.96 28.15
CA LYS A 241 3.43 3.98 29.56
C LYS A 241 3.38 2.59 30.19
N GLY A 242 3.60 1.53 29.41
CA GLY A 242 3.58 0.15 29.88
C GLY A 242 2.18 -0.45 30.04
N VAL A 243 1.16 0.10 29.35
CA VAL A 243 -0.17 -0.50 29.30
C VAL A 243 -0.12 -1.73 28.39
N GLU A 244 -0.52 -2.88 28.93
CA GLU A 244 -0.52 -4.15 28.20
C GLU A 244 -1.76 -4.31 27.28
N TRP A 245 -1.66 -5.27 26.35
CA TRP A 245 -2.72 -5.56 25.36
C TRP A 245 -3.96 -6.21 25.98
N ASP A 246 -3.81 -6.83 27.13
CA ASP A 246 -4.88 -7.49 27.89
C ASP A 246 -5.94 -6.49 28.40
N THR A 247 -5.49 -5.29 28.78
CA THR A 247 -6.30 -4.20 29.32
C THR A 247 -6.76 -3.23 28.22
N SER A 248 -5.85 -2.86 27.31
CA SER A 248 -6.14 -1.94 26.21
C SER A 248 -6.98 -2.58 25.10
N GLY A 249 -6.88 -3.90 24.91
CA GLY A 249 -7.57 -4.64 23.86
C GLY A 249 -7.09 -4.37 22.43
N TYR A 250 -6.01 -3.59 22.28
CA TYR A 250 -5.36 -3.37 20.99
C TYR A 250 -4.24 -4.38 20.77
N PHE A 251 -4.16 -4.94 19.56
CA PHE A 251 -3.20 -5.96 19.17
C PHE A 251 -3.08 -7.13 20.17
N PRO A 252 -4.21 -7.81 20.51
CA PRO A 252 -4.16 -8.94 21.40
C PRO A 252 -3.37 -10.09 20.78
N ARG A 253 -2.59 -10.76 21.62
CA ARG A 253 -1.78 -11.93 21.23
C ARG A 253 -2.53 -13.24 21.33
N VAL A 254 -3.63 -13.25 22.08
CA VAL A 254 -4.51 -14.40 22.29
C VAL A 254 -5.89 -14.01 21.80
N SER A 255 -6.49 -14.87 20.98
CA SER A 255 -7.87 -14.74 20.53
C SER A 255 -8.64 -16.03 20.81
N LEU A 256 -9.97 -15.90 20.83
CA LEU A 256 -10.89 -16.99 21.04
C LEU A 256 -11.60 -17.34 19.73
N CYS A 257 -11.85 -18.63 19.56
CA CYS A 257 -12.51 -19.22 18.40
C CYS A 257 -13.54 -20.22 18.94
N ASP A 258 -14.80 -20.09 18.53
CA ASP A 258 -15.81 -21.09 18.87
C ASP A 258 -15.73 -22.21 17.83
N PHE A 259 -15.41 -23.43 18.28
CA PHE A 259 -15.29 -24.61 17.44
C PHE A 259 -16.42 -25.58 17.75
N GLU A 260 -17.35 -25.75 16.81
CA GLU A 260 -18.47 -26.68 16.96
C GLU A 260 -18.09 -28.08 16.46
N VAL A 261 -18.14 -29.07 17.36
CA VAL A 261 -17.91 -30.47 17.02
C VAL A 261 -19.25 -31.18 16.87
N HIS A 262 -19.61 -31.50 15.63
CA HIS A 262 -20.75 -32.39 15.38
C HIS A 262 -20.29 -33.84 15.52
N PHE A 263 -20.47 -34.44 16.70
CA PHE A 263 -20.26 -35.87 16.87
C PHE A 263 -21.39 -36.64 16.18
N PRO A 264 -21.10 -37.60 15.27
CA PRO A 264 -22.11 -38.49 14.70
C PRO A 264 -22.52 -39.62 15.67
N PHE A 265 -22.00 -39.65 16.89
CA PHE A 265 -22.48 -40.57 17.92
C PHE A 265 -23.81 -40.06 18.45
N ILE A 266 -24.90 -40.49 17.80
CA ILE A 266 -26.17 -40.67 18.48
C ILE A 266 -25.86 -41.56 19.68
N PHE A 267 -25.79 -41.00 20.88
CA PHE A 267 -25.92 -41.79 22.09
C PHE A 267 -27.31 -42.43 22.02
N VAL A 268 -27.38 -43.64 21.49
CA VAL A 268 -28.51 -44.51 21.75
C VAL A 268 -28.39 -44.85 23.23
N SER A 269 -28.97 -44.00 24.08
CA SER A 269 -29.31 -44.37 25.44
C SER A 269 -30.26 -45.54 25.33
N THR A 270 -29.73 -46.76 25.33
CA THR A 270 -30.49 -47.94 25.68
C THR A 270 -30.78 -47.77 27.17
N LEU A 271 -31.95 -47.22 27.47
CA LEU A 271 -32.57 -47.35 28.78
C LEU A 271 -32.71 -48.86 29.04
N PHE A 272 -31.88 -49.38 29.94
CA PHE A 272 -32.21 -50.58 30.70
C PHE A 272 -32.86 -50.16 32.01
#